data_AF-A0A9P4W4Q6-F1
#
_entry.id   AF-A0A9P4W4Q6-F1
#
_cell.length_a   1.000
_cell.length_b   1.000
_cell.length_c   1.000
_cell.angle_alpha   90.00
_cell.angle_beta   90.00
_cell.angle_gamma   90.00
#
_symmetry.space_group_name_H-M   'P 1'
#
loop_
_entity.id
_entity.type
_entity.pdbx_description
1 polymer ?
#
loop_
_entity_poly.entity_id
_entity_poly.type
_entity_poly.pdbx_seq_one_letter_code
_entity_poly.pdbx_strand_id
1 'polypeptide(L)'
;MPAFIGRVFFSKGVSLPFLRFRMLRHGIATSPIRWTEVKRPDFRGVLIKHNQQEQPDIIVYYAHGGGFSMGSSYFYMEFLLAWVTLLKAAGYRNPALFALEYTLVPDATYPTQLHETLAGYRYVLSLAQSSTRIVVGGDSAGATLMLSFLLHLSAHPELRHQRPGVAVMISPWVTIVSRNNRNTASDFLNDKSLEQYGRQYIGKKAFVDDPMVSPGHCKDHQKWIDASPERGWYFLYGSEEVLGPETKELISLLRSTGTHVDEWEEQGGIHAWPVASLYLGESKEERLGGLQSIVEVIKDRIV
;
A
#
# COMPACT_ATOMS: atom_id res chain seq x y z
N MET A 1 18.07 -8.61 7.03
CA MET A 1 17.58 -10.00 7.19
C MET A 1 17.44 -10.65 5.81
N PRO A 2 17.92 -11.89 5.58
CA PRO A 2 17.72 -12.59 4.32
C PRO A 2 16.23 -12.77 3.98
N ALA A 3 15.84 -12.59 2.72
CA ALA A 3 14.43 -12.64 2.31
C ALA A 3 13.73 -13.95 2.67
N PHE A 4 14.40 -15.11 2.55
CA PHE A 4 13.80 -16.40 2.89
C PHE A 4 13.41 -16.50 4.38
N ILE A 5 14.18 -15.86 5.28
CA ILE A 5 13.86 -15.77 6.71
C ILE A 5 12.65 -14.85 6.90
N GLY A 6 12.67 -13.67 6.26
CA GLY A 6 11.56 -12.72 6.29
C GLY A 6 10.24 -13.33 5.81
N ARG A 7 10.27 -14.14 4.73
CA ARG A 7 9.10 -14.85 4.21
C ARG A 7 8.45 -15.77 5.26
N VAL A 8 9.24 -16.42 6.10
CA VAL A 8 8.71 -17.27 7.17
C VAL A 8 8.06 -16.43 8.26
N PHE A 9 8.77 -15.41 8.77
CA PHE A 9 8.28 -14.57 9.88
C PHE A 9 7.02 -13.79 9.52
N PHE A 10 6.94 -13.30 8.29
CA PHE A 10 5.77 -12.55 7.81
C PHE A 10 4.71 -13.46 7.18
N SER A 11 4.86 -14.79 7.23
CA SER A 11 3.85 -15.71 6.71
C SER A 11 2.61 -15.77 7.60
N LYS A 12 1.48 -16.18 7.01
CA LYS A 12 0.25 -16.51 7.75
C LYS A 12 0.48 -17.40 8.98
N GLY A 13 1.36 -18.41 8.84
CA GLY A 13 1.62 -19.41 9.86
C GLY A 13 2.29 -18.85 11.12
N VAL A 14 2.97 -17.70 11.01
CA VAL A 14 3.62 -17.02 12.14
C VAL A 14 2.83 -15.79 12.57
N SER A 15 2.39 -14.97 11.60
CA SER A 15 1.75 -13.68 11.89
C SER A 15 0.39 -13.83 12.59
N LEU A 16 -0.44 -14.79 12.19
CA LEU A 16 -1.76 -14.96 12.82
C LEU A 16 -1.68 -15.49 14.27
N PRO A 17 -0.85 -16.49 14.60
CA PRO A 17 -0.62 -16.85 16.00
C PRO A 17 -0.10 -15.68 16.84
N PHE A 18 0.84 -14.89 16.31
CA PHE A 18 1.36 -13.72 17.02
C PHE A 18 0.28 -12.65 17.27
N LEU A 19 -0.56 -12.36 16.26
CA LEU A 19 -1.70 -11.47 16.42
C LEU A 19 -2.66 -11.97 17.51
N ARG A 20 -3.02 -13.26 17.49
CA ARG A 20 -3.90 -13.86 18.51
C ARG A 20 -3.30 -13.78 19.91
N PHE A 21 -2.00 -13.99 20.05
CA PHE A 21 -1.30 -13.82 21.31
C PHE A 21 -1.39 -12.38 21.82
N ARG A 22 -1.13 -11.38 20.95
CA ARG A 22 -1.29 -9.95 21.29
C ARG A 22 -2.72 -9.63 21.72
N MET A 23 -3.72 -10.06 20.95
CA MET A 23 -5.13 -9.87 21.27
C MET A 23 -5.49 -10.45 22.64
N LEU A 24 -5.06 -11.69 22.92
CA LEU A 24 -5.31 -12.35 24.20
C LEU A 24 -4.67 -11.60 25.38
N ARG A 25 -3.45 -11.08 25.22
CA ARG A 25 -2.78 -10.25 26.24
C ARG A 25 -3.58 -9.00 26.59
N HIS A 26 -4.41 -8.53 25.67
CA HIS A 26 -5.29 -7.37 25.83
C HIS A 26 -6.76 -7.75 26.14
N GLY A 27 -7.03 -9.02 26.50
CA GLY A 27 -8.37 -9.48 26.88
C GLY A 27 -9.32 -9.71 25.70
N ILE A 28 -8.82 -9.70 24.46
CA ILE A 28 -9.62 -9.85 23.25
C ILE A 28 -9.50 -11.30 22.76
N ALA A 29 -10.53 -12.11 23.03
CA ALA A 29 -10.54 -13.52 22.63
C ALA A 29 -10.75 -13.73 21.12
N THR A 30 -11.57 -12.87 20.49
CA THR A 30 -11.87 -12.94 19.05
C THR A 30 -11.92 -11.54 18.45
N SER A 31 -11.55 -11.42 17.18
CA SER A 31 -11.56 -10.12 16.50
C SER A 31 -12.99 -9.63 16.32
N PRO A 32 -13.30 -8.37 16.70
CA PRO A 32 -14.64 -7.81 16.53
C PRO A 32 -14.99 -7.64 15.04
N ILE A 33 -13.99 -7.44 14.18
CA ILE A 33 -14.15 -7.38 12.74
C ILE A 33 -13.66 -8.69 12.13
N ARG A 34 -14.52 -9.34 11.35
CA ARG A 34 -14.19 -10.57 10.63
C ARG A 34 -13.47 -10.25 9.33
N TRP A 35 -12.58 -11.17 8.94
CA TRP A 35 -11.95 -11.18 7.63
C TRP A 35 -12.16 -12.52 6.93
N THR A 36 -12.17 -12.49 5.61
CA THR A 36 -12.36 -13.65 4.75
C THR A 36 -11.25 -13.73 3.73
N GLU A 37 -10.67 -14.92 3.52
CA GLU A 37 -9.70 -15.14 2.45
C GLU A 37 -10.43 -15.25 1.11
N VAL A 38 -10.01 -14.45 0.15
CA VAL A 38 -10.47 -14.52 -1.24
C VAL A 38 -9.39 -15.21 -2.04
N LYS A 39 -9.76 -16.32 -2.68
CA LYS A 39 -8.89 -17.10 -3.56
C LYS A 39 -9.57 -17.17 -4.93
N ARG A 40 -8.93 -16.60 -5.93
CA ARG A 40 -9.31 -16.66 -7.34
C ARG A 40 -8.12 -17.18 -8.16
N PRO A 41 -8.33 -17.64 -9.39
CA PRO A 41 -7.22 -18.12 -10.23
C PRO A 41 -6.16 -17.06 -10.51
N ASP A 42 -6.56 -15.78 -10.59
CA ASP A 42 -5.74 -14.65 -11.01
C ASP A 42 -5.32 -13.69 -9.88
N PHE A 43 -5.84 -13.87 -8.65
CA PHE A 43 -5.39 -13.13 -7.47
C PHE A 43 -5.80 -13.82 -6.16
N ARG A 44 -5.15 -13.43 -5.08
CA ARG A 44 -5.52 -13.78 -3.70
C ARG A 44 -5.54 -12.52 -2.84
N GLY A 45 -6.24 -12.59 -1.73
CA GLY A 45 -6.24 -11.49 -0.76
C GLY A 45 -7.12 -11.77 0.45
N VAL A 46 -7.21 -10.77 1.31
CA VAL A 46 -8.01 -10.80 2.52
C VAL A 46 -9.02 -9.65 2.47
N LEU A 47 -10.30 -9.99 2.54
CA LEU A 47 -11.38 -9.02 2.68
C LEU A 47 -11.73 -8.84 4.16
N ILE A 48 -11.50 -7.65 4.68
CA ILE A 48 -11.93 -7.19 6.01
C ILE A 48 -13.14 -6.28 5.81
N LYS A 49 -14.23 -6.56 6.51
CA LYS A 49 -15.47 -5.80 6.31
C LYS A 49 -16.24 -5.73 7.62
N HIS A 50 -16.66 -4.52 7.98
CA HIS A 50 -17.30 -4.25 9.27
C HIS A 50 -18.59 -5.08 9.44
N ASN A 51 -19.52 -4.98 8.49
CA ASN A 51 -20.69 -5.85 8.37
C ASN A 51 -20.62 -6.67 7.08
N GLN A 52 -20.49 -7.99 7.20
CA GLN A 52 -20.35 -8.90 6.06
C GLN A 52 -21.57 -8.90 5.12
N GLN A 53 -22.76 -8.56 5.62
CA GLN A 53 -24.02 -8.67 4.88
C GLN A 53 -24.38 -7.43 4.06
N GLU A 54 -23.82 -6.27 4.38
CA GLU A 54 -24.17 -5.00 3.72
C GLU A 54 -23.14 -4.63 2.66
N GLN A 55 -23.49 -3.94 1.58
CA GLN A 55 -22.48 -3.42 0.65
C GLN A 55 -21.59 -2.37 1.35
N PRO A 56 -20.27 -2.32 1.12
CA PRO A 56 -19.43 -1.29 1.70
C PRO A 56 -19.72 0.09 1.10
N ASP A 57 -19.79 1.11 1.95
CA ASP A 57 -19.91 2.52 1.53
C ASP A 57 -18.55 3.18 1.26
N ILE A 58 -17.47 2.57 1.75
CA ILE A 58 -16.09 2.85 1.35
C ILE A 58 -15.29 1.54 1.37
N ILE A 59 -14.36 1.38 0.43
CA ILE A 59 -13.43 0.25 0.43
C ILE A 59 -12.00 0.69 0.17
N VAL A 60 -11.09 0.26 1.04
CA VAL A 60 -9.64 0.44 0.84
C VAL A 60 -9.11 -0.76 0.08
N TYR A 61 -8.42 -0.55 -1.04
CA TYR A 61 -7.65 -1.56 -1.73
C TYR A 61 -6.17 -1.41 -1.39
N TYR A 62 -5.61 -2.35 -0.63
CA TYR A 62 -4.27 -2.22 -0.07
C TYR A 62 -3.29 -3.27 -0.62
N ALA A 63 -2.07 -2.88 -0.97
CA ALA A 63 -0.95 -3.79 -1.23
C ALA A 63 0.18 -3.53 -0.24
N HIS A 64 0.64 -4.62 0.39
CA HIS A 64 1.66 -4.54 1.43
C HIS A 64 3.08 -4.37 0.87
N GLY A 65 3.97 -3.81 1.69
CA GLY A 65 5.41 -3.71 1.44
C GLY A 65 6.17 -5.01 1.69
N GLY A 66 7.50 -4.91 1.77
CA GLY A 66 8.40 -6.07 1.92
C GLY A 66 9.26 -6.37 0.69
N GLY A 67 9.51 -5.36 -0.15
CA GLY A 67 10.46 -5.45 -1.27
C GLY A 67 10.12 -6.55 -2.28
N PHE A 68 8.84 -6.84 -2.50
CA PHE A 68 8.32 -7.94 -3.34
C PHE A 68 8.73 -9.36 -2.92
N SER A 69 9.58 -9.48 -1.90
CA SER A 69 10.28 -10.71 -1.54
C SER A 69 9.77 -11.29 -0.23
N MET A 70 9.08 -10.49 0.57
CA MET A 70 8.55 -10.84 1.88
C MET A 70 7.32 -9.98 2.20
N GLY A 71 6.70 -10.21 3.35
CA GLY A 71 5.44 -9.59 3.74
C GLY A 71 4.24 -10.49 3.46
N SER A 72 3.11 -10.16 4.09
CA SER A 72 1.81 -10.73 3.78
C SER A 72 0.71 -9.83 4.34
N SER A 73 -0.51 -9.95 3.81
CA SER A 73 -1.72 -9.35 4.37
C SER A 73 -1.95 -9.75 5.83
N TYR A 74 -1.45 -10.93 6.23
CA TYR A 74 -1.57 -11.44 7.59
C TYR A 74 -0.61 -10.76 8.57
N PHE A 75 0.60 -10.42 8.12
CA PHE A 75 1.53 -9.61 8.90
C PHE A 75 0.96 -8.21 9.12
N TYR A 76 0.29 -7.64 8.11
CA TYR A 76 -0.34 -6.32 8.21
C TYR A 76 -1.69 -6.33 8.93
N MET A 77 -2.21 -7.47 9.37
CA MET A 77 -3.59 -7.61 9.83
C MET A 77 -3.98 -6.62 10.94
N GLU A 78 -3.10 -6.34 11.92
CA GLU A 78 -3.37 -5.36 12.98
C GLU A 78 -3.56 -3.95 12.40
N PHE A 79 -2.70 -3.55 11.45
CA PHE A 79 -2.77 -2.27 10.73
C PHE A 79 -4.05 -2.14 9.92
N LEU A 80 -4.41 -3.20 9.20
CA LEU A 80 -5.60 -3.20 8.35
C LEU A 80 -6.90 -3.17 9.18
N LEU A 81 -6.94 -3.88 10.31
CA LEU A 81 -8.07 -3.84 11.24
C LEU A 81 -8.21 -2.46 11.91
N ALA A 82 -7.09 -1.84 12.30
CA ALA A 82 -7.07 -0.50 12.85
C ALA A 82 -7.63 0.53 11.84
N TRP A 83 -7.24 0.42 10.57
CA TRP A 83 -7.74 1.31 9.51
C TRP A 83 -9.26 1.20 9.33
N VAL A 84 -9.82 -0.03 9.22
CA VAL A 84 -11.28 -0.23 9.11
C VAL A 84 -12.00 0.29 10.36
N THR A 85 -11.41 0.10 11.54
CA THR A 85 -11.97 0.61 12.81
C THR A 85 -12.01 2.13 12.85
N LEU A 86 -10.94 2.80 12.40
CA LEU A 86 -10.87 4.25 12.36
C LEU A 86 -11.82 4.84 11.30
N LEU A 87 -11.96 4.22 10.13
CA LEU A 87 -12.99 4.60 9.15
C LEU A 87 -14.40 4.51 9.75
N LYS A 88 -14.69 3.45 10.51
CA LYS A 88 -15.98 3.30 11.18
C LYS A 88 -16.20 4.42 12.21
N ALA A 89 -15.17 4.76 12.98
CA ALA A 89 -15.21 5.87 13.94
C ALA A 89 -15.34 7.24 13.26
N ALA A 90 -14.83 7.39 12.03
CA ALA A 90 -14.91 8.62 11.25
C ALA A 90 -16.29 8.89 10.63
N GLY A 91 -17.21 7.91 10.68
CA GLY A 91 -18.61 8.08 10.27
C GLY A 91 -19.05 7.19 9.11
N TYR A 92 -18.16 6.39 8.51
CA TYR A 92 -18.54 5.42 7.48
C TYR A 92 -19.43 4.31 8.08
N ARG A 93 -20.55 4.01 7.42
CA ARG A 93 -21.56 3.07 7.91
C ARG A 93 -21.02 1.64 7.86
N ASN A 94 -20.35 1.24 6.78
CA ASN A 94 -19.86 -0.11 6.59
C ASN A 94 -18.52 -0.12 5.83
N PRO A 95 -17.43 0.38 6.43
CA PRO A 95 -16.13 0.37 5.77
C PRO A 95 -15.62 -1.05 5.55
N ALA A 96 -14.94 -1.23 4.43
CA ALA A 96 -14.21 -2.44 4.09
C ALA A 96 -12.76 -2.14 3.70
N LEU A 97 -11.94 -3.17 3.75
CA LEU A 97 -10.59 -3.17 3.23
C LEU A 97 -10.33 -4.52 2.55
N PHE A 98 -9.84 -4.48 1.31
CA PHE A 98 -9.30 -5.63 0.63
C PHE A 98 -7.78 -5.50 0.53
N ALA A 99 -7.05 -6.40 1.20
CA ALA A 99 -5.61 -6.49 1.13
C ALA A 99 -5.20 -7.54 0.09
N LEU A 100 -4.43 -7.13 -0.91
CA LEU A 100 -3.89 -8.00 -1.94
C LEU A 100 -2.78 -8.87 -1.36
N GLU A 101 -2.91 -10.18 -1.56
CA GLU A 101 -1.85 -11.16 -1.28
C GLU A 101 -1.17 -11.54 -2.60
N TYR A 102 -0.33 -10.62 -3.10
CA TYR A 102 0.36 -10.79 -4.37
C TYR A 102 1.50 -11.83 -4.24
N THR A 103 1.84 -12.45 -5.36
CA THR A 103 2.87 -13.48 -5.39
C THR A 103 4.25 -12.86 -5.25
N LEU A 104 5.04 -13.37 -4.29
CA LEU A 104 6.37 -12.86 -3.98
C LEU A 104 7.44 -13.45 -4.91
N VAL A 105 8.57 -12.78 -5.02
CA VAL A 105 9.77 -13.37 -5.62
C VAL A 105 10.38 -14.45 -4.71
N PRO A 106 11.03 -15.48 -5.27
CA PRO A 106 11.23 -15.74 -6.70
C PRO A 106 10.07 -16.52 -7.37
N ASP A 107 8.98 -16.79 -6.64
CA ASP A 107 7.87 -17.63 -7.13
C ASP A 107 7.21 -17.03 -8.38
N ALA A 108 7.12 -15.69 -8.43
CA ALA A 108 6.81 -14.95 -9.64
C ALA A 108 7.56 -13.62 -9.70
N THR A 109 7.80 -13.12 -10.91
CA THR A 109 8.38 -11.79 -11.17
C THR A 109 7.39 -10.92 -11.93
N TYR A 110 7.71 -9.64 -12.10
CA TYR A 110 7.00 -8.72 -12.98
C TYR A 110 6.77 -9.38 -14.37
N PRO A 111 5.57 -9.23 -15.00
CA PRO A 111 4.42 -8.41 -14.60
C PRO A 111 3.36 -9.12 -13.74
N THR A 112 3.67 -10.28 -13.14
CA THR A 112 2.65 -11.10 -12.44
C THR A 112 1.95 -10.33 -11.34
N GLN A 113 2.71 -9.63 -10.48
CA GLN A 113 2.17 -8.85 -9.37
C GLN A 113 1.28 -7.69 -9.84
N LEU A 114 1.62 -7.07 -10.99
CA LEU A 114 0.79 -6.03 -11.59
C LEU A 114 -0.54 -6.61 -12.11
N HIS A 115 -0.51 -7.79 -12.74
CA HIS A 115 -1.73 -8.47 -13.19
C HIS A 115 -2.61 -8.88 -12.01
N GLU A 116 -2.04 -9.40 -10.92
CA GLU A 116 -2.76 -9.69 -9.67
C GLU A 116 -3.35 -8.40 -9.08
N THR A 117 -2.63 -7.28 -9.16
CA THR A 117 -3.10 -5.97 -8.70
C THR A 117 -4.32 -5.51 -9.49
N LEU A 118 -4.29 -5.64 -10.82
CA LEU A 118 -5.41 -5.32 -11.69
C LEU A 118 -6.62 -6.23 -11.41
N ALA A 119 -6.39 -7.53 -11.21
CA ALA A 119 -7.42 -8.49 -10.90
C ALA A 119 -8.09 -8.24 -9.54
N GLY A 120 -7.29 -7.94 -8.51
CA GLY A 120 -7.78 -7.53 -7.21
C GLY A 120 -8.60 -6.23 -7.29
N TYR A 121 -8.18 -5.24 -8.10
CA TYR A 121 -8.94 -4.01 -8.27
C TYR A 121 -10.30 -4.25 -8.94
N ARG A 122 -10.37 -5.10 -9.97
CA ARG A 122 -11.65 -5.52 -10.59
C ARG A 122 -12.59 -6.16 -9.57
N TYR A 123 -12.05 -6.97 -8.66
CA TYR A 123 -12.83 -7.54 -7.56
C TYR A 123 -13.33 -6.46 -6.59
N VAL A 124 -12.48 -5.50 -6.20
CA VAL A 124 -12.87 -4.37 -5.35
C VAL A 124 -13.96 -3.52 -6.00
N LEU A 125 -13.84 -3.22 -7.31
CA LEU A 125 -14.87 -2.52 -8.08
C LEU A 125 -16.22 -3.23 -8.02
N SER A 126 -16.24 -4.57 -8.07
CA SER A 126 -17.49 -5.35 -7.97
C SER A 126 -18.16 -5.27 -6.59
N LEU A 127 -17.42 -4.88 -5.56
CA LEU A 127 -17.95 -4.70 -4.20
C LEU A 127 -18.32 -3.25 -3.90
N ALA A 128 -17.58 -2.29 -4.46
CA ALA A 128 -17.76 -0.87 -4.23
C ALA A 128 -19.06 -0.34 -4.84
N GLN A 129 -19.62 0.72 -4.26
CA GLN A 129 -20.75 1.44 -4.85
C GLN A 129 -20.35 2.25 -6.09
N SER A 130 -19.10 2.73 -6.12
CA SER A 130 -18.50 3.50 -7.22
C SER A 130 -16.98 3.48 -7.07
N SER A 131 -16.23 3.66 -8.16
CA SER A 131 -14.77 3.77 -8.12
C SER A 131 -14.29 4.93 -7.25
N THR A 132 -15.04 6.04 -7.18
CA THR A 132 -14.71 7.20 -6.33
C THR A 132 -14.89 6.95 -4.83
N ARG A 133 -15.50 5.81 -4.45
CA ARG A 133 -15.58 5.28 -3.07
C ARG A 133 -14.45 4.30 -2.75
N ILE A 134 -13.52 4.10 -3.69
CA ILE A 134 -12.35 3.26 -3.48
C ILE A 134 -11.17 4.15 -3.11
N VAL A 135 -10.47 3.77 -2.04
CA VAL A 135 -9.14 4.29 -1.71
C VAL A 135 -8.13 3.24 -2.13
N VAL A 136 -7.16 3.58 -2.96
CA VAL A 136 -6.03 2.68 -3.22
C VAL A 136 -4.88 3.04 -2.29
N GLY A 137 -4.25 2.05 -1.70
CA GLY A 137 -3.20 2.25 -0.72
C GLY A 137 -2.10 1.22 -0.80
N GLY A 138 -0.90 1.60 -0.40
CA GLY A 138 0.18 0.64 -0.25
C GLY A 138 1.39 1.27 0.41
N ASP A 139 2.27 0.43 0.92
CA ASP A 139 3.55 0.84 1.47
C ASP A 139 4.73 0.26 0.68
N SER A 140 5.81 1.04 0.50
CA SER A 140 7.05 0.56 -0.12
C SER A 140 6.81 -0.08 -1.50
N ALA A 141 7.19 -1.35 -1.67
CA ALA A 141 6.91 -2.16 -2.86
C ALA A 141 5.41 -2.27 -3.20
N GLY A 142 4.52 -2.31 -2.20
CA GLY A 142 3.08 -2.31 -2.41
C GLY A 142 2.58 -0.99 -3.00
N ALA A 143 3.18 0.13 -2.58
CA ALA A 143 2.92 1.43 -3.21
C ALA A 143 3.40 1.47 -4.66
N THR A 144 4.53 0.82 -5.00
CA THR A 144 4.96 0.65 -6.40
C THR A 144 3.89 -0.04 -7.23
N LEU A 145 3.29 -1.13 -6.71
CA LEU A 145 2.21 -1.84 -7.42
C LEU A 145 1.01 -0.93 -7.65
N MET A 146 0.61 -0.14 -6.65
CA MET A 146 -0.50 0.82 -6.79
C MET A 146 -0.20 1.92 -7.81
N LEU A 147 1.01 2.49 -7.78
CA LEU A 147 1.42 3.50 -8.76
C LEU A 147 1.49 2.92 -10.18
N SER A 148 2.03 1.72 -10.34
CA SER A 148 2.08 1.01 -11.62
C SER A 148 0.66 0.70 -12.13
N PHE A 149 -0.24 0.28 -11.25
CA PHE A 149 -1.65 0.10 -11.55
C PHE A 149 -2.32 1.39 -12.05
N LEU A 150 -2.08 2.53 -11.40
CA LEU A 150 -2.65 3.81 -11.82
C LEU A 150 -2.09 4.27 -13.18
N LEU A 151 -0.79 4.07 -13.43
CA LEU A 151 -0.20 4.29 -14.75
C LEU A 151 -0.79 3.35 -15.81
N HIS A 152 -1.11 2.10 -15.45
CA HIS A 152 -1.80 1.18 -16.35
C HIS A 152 -3.18 1.71 -16.75
N LEU A 153 -3.98 2.21 -15.79
CA LEU A 153 -5.29 2.80 -16.09
C LEU A 153 -5.17 4.00 -17.02
N SER A 154 -4.14 4.83 -16.84
CA SER A 154 -3.87 5.98 -17.71
C SER A 154 -3.61 5.57 -19.17
N ALA A 155 -2.83 4.50 -19.36
CA ALA A 155 -2.50 3.94 -20.67
C ALA A 155 -3.70 3.26 -21.38
N HIS A 156 -4.81 3.02 -20.67
CA HIS A 156 -6.02 2.35 -21.16
C HIS A 156 -7.23 3.28 -21.02
N PRO A 157 -7.50 4.15 -22.02
CA PRO A 157 -8.56 5.17 -21.96
C PRO A 157 -9.93 4.65 -21.53
N GLU A 158 -10.27 3.43 -21.95
CA GLU A 158 -11.51 2.75 -21.60
C GLU A 158 -11.61 2.43 -20.11
N LEU A 159 -10.51 2.38 -19.36
CA LEU A 159 -10.49 2.10 -17.92
C LEU A 159 -10.38 3.37 -17.06
N ARG A 160 -10.16 4.55 -17.66
CA ARG A 160 -9.96 5.81 -16.90
C ARG A 160 -11.16 6.21 -16.05
N HIS A 161 -12.37 5.82 -16.44
CA HIS A 161 -13.58 6.04 -15.64
C HIS A 161 -13.61 5.21 -14.34
N GLN A 162 -12.70 4.25 -14.21
CA GLN A 162 -12.58 3.37 -13.04
C GLN A 162 -11.52 3.86 -12.05
N ARG A 163 -11.03 5.10 -12.15
CA ARG A 163 -10.03 5.61 -11.20
C ARG A 163 -10.60 5.67 -9.78
N PRO A 164 -9.76 5.40 -8.77
CA PRO A 164 -10.16 5.49 -7.38
C PRO A 164 -10.42 6.94 -6.97
N GLY A 165 -11.09 7.12 -5.83
CA GLY A 165 -11.31 8.43 -5.24
C GLY A 165 -10.01 9.04 -4.72
N VAL A 166 -9.26 8.30 -3.90
CA VAL A 166 -8.01 8.77 -3.28
C VAL A 166 -6.94 7.69 -3.40
N ALA A 167 -5.68 8.11 -3.54
CA ALA A 167 -4.52 7.23 -3.40
C ALA A 167 -3.69 7.63 -2.16
N VAL A 168 -3.38 6.65 -1.32
CA VAL A 168 -2.57 6.81 -0.11
C VAL A 168 -1.26 6.04 -0.28
N MET A 169 -0.15 6.74 -0.38
CA MET A 169 1.17 6.15 -0.61
C MET A 169 2.03 6.30 0.64
N ILE A 170 2.42 5.18 1.25
CA ILE A 170 3.27 5.17 2.43
C ILE A 170 4.69 4.78 2.00
N SER A 171 5.65 5.69 2.14
CA SER A 171 7.06 5.43 1.86
C SER A 171 7.29 4.73 0.51
N PRO A 172 6.78 5.29 -0.60
CA PRO A 172 6.66 4.54 -1.84
C PRO A 172 8.03 4.24 -2.46
N TRP A 173 8.22 3.01 -2.93
CA TRP A 173 9.43 2.66 -3.69
C TRP A 173 9.22 2.95 -5.17
N VAL A 174 9.35 4.21 -5.55
CA VAL A 174 8.96 4.68 -6.89
C VAL A 174 9.99 4.35 -7.97
N THR A 175 11.25 4.15 -7.59
CA THR A 175 12.37 3.87 -8.49
C THR A 175 13.09 2.60 -8.03
N ILE A 176 12.81 1.46 -8.69
CA ILE A 176 13.18 0.12 -8.20
C ILE A 176 14.69 -0.10 -8.14
N VAL A 177 15.44 0.51 -9.04
CA VAL A 177 16.91 0.58 -8.97
C VAL A 177 17.30 2.03 -9.12
N SER A 178 17.78 2.65 -8.04
CA SER A 178 18.21 4.05 -8.04
C SER A 178 19.59 4.21 -7.42
N ARG A 179 20.38 5.12 -8.01
CA ARG A 179 21.65 5.60 -7.44
C ARG A 179 21.44 6.63 -6.32
N ASN A 180 20.22 7.15 -6.18
CA ASN A 180 19.84 8.10 -5.14
C ASN A 180 19.50 7.43 -3.81
N ASN A 181 19.31 6.11 -3.82
CA ASN A 181 19.11 5.32 -2.60
C ASN A 181 20.40 5.33 -1.78
N ARG A 182 20.45 6.15 -0.73
CA ARG A 182 21.60 6.27 0.17
C ARG A 182 21.20 5.86 1.58
N ASN A 183 22.00 4.97 2.17
CA ASN A 183 21.79 4.52 3.55
C ASN A 183 21.86 5.72 4.50
N THR A 184 20.93 5.77 5.45
CA THR A 184 20.98 6.66 6.60
C THR A 184 21.34 5.86 7.85
N ALA A 185 21.72 6.54 8.94
CA ALA A 185 22.01 5.86 10.20
C ALA A 185 20.75 5.33 10.89
N SER A 186 19.59 5.92 10.58
CA SER A 186 18.32 5.69 11.26
C SER A 186 17.42 4.68 10.57
N ASP A 187 17.46 4.61 9.23
CA ASP A 187 16.59 3.73 8.45
C ASP A 187 17.08 2.26 8.50
N PHE A 188 16.13 1.33 8.60
CA PHE A 188 16.41 -0.11 8.58
C PHE A 188 16.55 -0.66 7.15
N LEU A 189 16.21 0.14 6.13
CA LEU A 189 16.47 -0.21 4.74
C LEU A 189 17.96 -0.09 4.39
N ASN A 190 18.37 -0.91 3.44
CA ASN A 190 19.73 -0.91 2.92
C ASN A 190 19.70 -0.90 1.38
N ASP A 191 20.44 0.04 0.80
CA ASP A 191 20.63 0.25 -0.65
C ASP A 191 20.91 -1.04 -1.43
N LYS A 192 21.89 -1.84 -0.99
CA LYS A 192 22.28 -3.09 -1.67
C LYS A 192 21.17 -4.13 -1.62
N SER A 193 20.49 -4.23 -0.48
CA SER A 193 19.35 -5.15 -0.30
C SER A 193 18.18 -4.73 -1.18
N LEU A 194 17.89 -3.43 -1.26
CA LEU A 194 16.88 -2.87 -2.15
C LEU A 194 17.21 -3.16 -3.61
N GLU A 195 18.44 -2.90 -4.07
CA GLU A 195 18.83 -3.21 -5.44
C GLU A 195 18.69 -4.71 -5.75
N GLN A 196 19.10 -5.59 -4.83
CA GLN A 196 18.92 -7.03 -4.98
C GLN A 196 17.44 -7.41 -5.14
N TYR A 197 16.56 -6.93 -4.24
CA TYR A 197 15.13 -7.21 -4.31
C TYR A 197 14.48 -6.64 -5.57
N GLY A 198 14.90 -5.44 -5.98
CA GLY A 198 14.42 -4.80 -7.18
C GLY A 198 14.75 -5.59 -8.44
N ARG A 199 16.00 -6.05 -8.56
CA ARG A 199 16.42 -6.92 -9.67
C ARG A 199 15.70 -8.27 -9.69
N GLN A 200 15.41 -8.84 -8.52
CA GLN A 200 14.60 -10.06 -8.43
C GLN A 200 13.16 -9.84 -8.89
N TYR A 201 12.54 -8.72 -8.50
CA TYR A 201 11.19 -8.34 -8.92
C TYR A 201 11.08 -8.12 -10.43
N ILE A 202 12.02 -7.37 -11.02
CA ILE A 202 12.07 -7.10 -12.46
C ILE A 202 12.23 -8.40 -13.24
N GLY A 203 13.04 -9.33 -12.71
CA GLY A 203 13.35 -10.58 -13.37
C GLY A 203 14.12 -10.35 -14.68
N LYS A 204 13.81 -11.14 -15.69
CA LYS A 204 14.49 -11.11 -17.01
C LYS A 204 13.67 -10.48 -18.13
N LYS A 205 12.43 -10.06 -17.83
CA LYS A 205 11.42 -9.73 -18.85
C LYS A 205 11.19 -8.23 -19.04
N ALA A 206 11.70 -7.39 -18.14
CA ALA A 206 11.50 -5.94 -18.18
C ALA A 206 12.81 -5.21 -17.87
N PHE A 207 12.83 -3.91 -18.16
CA PHE A 207 13.97 -3.04 -17.92
C PHE A 207 13.77 -2.24 -16.64
N VAL A 208 14.87 -1.87 -15.99
CA VAL A 208 14.87 -1.06 -14.75
C VAL A 208 14.23 0.32 -14.94
N ASP A 209 14.35 0.88 -16.15
CA ASP A 209 13.88 2.21 -16.51
C ASP A 209 12.44 2.19 -17.07
N ASP A 210 11.81 1.01 -17.17
CA ASP A 210 10.41 0.90 -17.60
C ASP A 210 9.52 1.62 -16.58
N PRO A 211 8.74 2.66 -16.98
CA PRO A 211 7.86 3.39 -16.08
C PRO A 211 6.77 2.53 -15.41
N MET A 212 6.44 1.36 -15.97
CA MET A 212 5.50 0.41 -15.37
C MET A 212 6.13 -0.47 -14.29
N VAL A 213 7.46 -0.50 -14.23
CA VAL A 213 8.25 -1.18 -13.20
C VAL A 213 8.69 -0.19 -12.14
N SER A 214 9.18 0.97 -12.58
CA SER A 214 9.69 2.07 -11.77
C SER A 214 8.89 3.34 -12.07
N PRO A 215 7.70 3.53 -11.46
CA PRO A 215 6.82 4.67 -11.73
C PRO A 215 7.49 6.04 -11.67
N GLY A 216 8.53 6.22 -10.85
CA GLY A 216 9.32 7.44 -10.77
C GLY A 216 9.99 7.87 -12.08
N HIS A 217 10.20 6.93 -13.02
CA HIS A 217 10.70 7.21 -14.37
C HIS A 217 9.63 7.76 -15.33
N CYS A 218 8.34 7.65 -15.00
CA CYS A 218 7.30 8.32 -15.78
C CYS A 218 7.39 9.83 -15.55
N LYS A 219 7.94 10.58 -16.50
CA LYS A 219 7.97 12.06 -16.46
C LYS A 219 6.89 12.72 -17.34
N ASP A 220 5.99 11.92 -17.90
CA ASP A 220 4.88 12.39 -18.73
C ASP A 220 3.75 12.95 -17.85
N HIS A 221 3.52 14.26 -17.95
CA HIS A 221 2.50 14.97 -17.18
C HIS A 221 1.09 14.48 -17.51
N GLN A 222 0.78 14.25 -18.80
CA GLN A 222 -0.55 13.84 -19.21
C GLN A 222 -0.87 12.45 -18.68
N LYS A 223 0.12 11.54 -18.67
CA LYS A 223 -0.06 10.22 -18.06
C LYS A 223 -0.37 10.31 -16.58
N TRP A 224 0.30 11.19 -15.84
CA TRP A 224 0.03 11.38 -14.41
C TRP A 224 -1.30 12.06 -14.12
N ILE A 225 -1.75 13.00 -14.96
CA ILE A 225 -3.10 13.56 -14.90
C ILE A 225 -4.12 12.43 -15.10
N ASP A 226 -3.94 11.63 -16.15
CA ASP A 226 -4.84 10.53 -16.49
C ASP A 226 -4.81 9.38 -15.47
N ALA A 227 -3.70 9.21 -14.74
CA ALA A 227 -3.52 8.20 -13.68
C ALA A 227 -4.04 8.67 -12.31
N SER A 228 -4.18 9.97 -12.09
CA SER A 228 -4.46 10.51 -10.76
C SER A 228 -5.85 10.15 -10.26
N PRO A 229 -6.00 9.79 -8.96
CA PRO A 229 -7.30 9.62 -8.34
C PRO A 229 -8.13 10.89 -8.44
N GLU A 230 -9.46 10.74 -8.49
CA GLU A 230 -10.36 11.88 -8.73
C GLU A 230 -10.30 12.95 -7.64
N ARG A 231 -9.92 12.56 -6.42
CA ARG A 231 -9.81 13.41 -5.24
C ARG A 231 -8.39 13.49 -4.71
N GLY A 232 -7.42 13.19 -5.58
CA GLY A 232 -6.00 13.44 -5.35
C GLY A 232 -5.29 12.40 -4.50
N TRP A 233 -4.08 12.78 -4.10
CA TRP A 233 -3.08 11.93 -3.48
C TRP A 233 -2.84 12.32 -2.03
N TYR A 234 -2.37 11.35 -1.24
CA TYR A 234 -1.80 11.58 0.07
C TYR A 234 -0.54 10.72 0.26
N PHE A 235 0.58 11.37 0.53
CA PHE A 235 1.87 10.70 0.74
C PHE A 235 2.30 10.80 2.20
N LEU A 236 2.80 9.72 2.77
CA LEU A 236 3.43 9.72 4.09
C LEU A 236 4.80 9.08 3.99
N TYR A 237 5.84 9.74 4.46
CA TYR A 237 7.20 9.20 4.49
C TYR A 237 8.00 9.88 5.60
N GLY A 238 9.14 9.32 5.97
CA GLY A 238 10.08 9.86 6.93
C GLY A 238 11.22 10.62 6.24
N SER A 239 11.75 11.62 6.94
CA SER A 239 12.85 12.44 6.41
C SER A 239 14.17 11.69 6.30
N GLU A 240 14.35 10.61 7.07
CA GLU A 240 15.56 9.79 7.10
C GLU A 240 15.48 8.55 6.20
N GLU A 241 14.45 8.45 5.37
CA GLU A 241 14.24 7.27 4.52
C GLU A 241 15.18 7.21 3.32
N VAL A 242 15.68 6.00 3.03
CA VAL A 242 16.50 5.71 1.83
C VAL A 242 15.75 6.05 0.53
N LEU A 243 14.42 5.93 0.54
CA LEU A 243 13.52 6.16 -0.62
C LEU A 243 13.01 7.61 -0.71
N GLY A 244 13.35 8.46 0.25
CA GLY A 244 12.88 9.84 0.36
C GLY A 244 13.16 10.70 -0.88
N PRO A 245 14.39 10.72 -1.45
CA PRO A 245 14.71 11.57 -2.59
C PRO A 245 13.80 11.34 -3.81
N GLU A 246 13.63 10.08 -4.21
CA GLU A 246 12.79 9.70 -5.36
C GLU A 246 11.30 9.95 -5.10
N THR A 247 10.86 9.76 -3.85
CA THR A 247 9.48 10.09 -3.43
C THR A 247 9.21 11.58 -3.58
N LYS A 248 10.12 12.44 -3.10
CA LYS A 248 10.01 13.90 -3.24
C LYS A 248 9.95 14.34 -4.69
N GLU A 249 10.78 13.74 -5.56
CA GLU A 249 10.75 14.03 -7.00
C GLU A 249 9.40 13.69 -7.64
N LEU A 250 8.80 12.53 -7.29
CA LEU A 250 7.47 12.17 -7.79
C LEU A 250 6.40 13.13 -7.29
N ILE A 251 6.43 13.50 -6.00
CA ILE A 251 5.47 14.47 -5.41
C ILE A 251 5.57 15.82 -6.12
N SER A 252 6.78 16.33 -6.35
CA SER A 252 6.99 17.57 -7.11
C SER A 252 6.44 17.48 -8.53
N LEU A 253 6.65 16.35 -9.21
CA LEU A 253 6.09 16.11 -10.54
C LEU A 253 4.56 16.16 -10.51
N LEU A 254 3.92 15.41 -9.61
CA LEU A 254 2.46 15.35 -9.46
C LEU A 254 1.88 16.74 -9.17
N ARG A 255 2.48 17.52 -8.26
CA ARG A 255 2.05 18.90 -7.99
C ARG A 255 2.13 19.79 -9.23
N SER A 256 3.15 19.63 -10.06
CA SER A 256 3.30 20.43 -11.28
C SER A 256 2.25 20.11 -12.37
N THR A 257 1.54 18.97 -12.25
CA THR A 257 0.39 18.65 -13.11
C THR A 257 -0.92 19.33 -12.70
N GLY A 258 -0.94 20.02 -11.54
CA GLY A 258 -2.16 20.62 -10.97
C GLY A 258 -3.06 19.63 -10.22
N THR A 259 -2.62 18.38 -10.04
CA THR A 259 -3.34 17.39 -9.21
C THR A 259 -3.21 17.75 -7.73
N HIS A 260 -4.27 17.46 -6.96
CA HIS A 260 -4.26 17.71 -5.52
C HIS A 260 -3.38 16.67 -4.81
N VAL A 261 -2.34 17.14 -4.10
CA VAL A 261 -1.35 16.29 -3.43
C VAL A 261 -1.04 16.86 -2.05
N ASP A 262 -1.45 16.13 -1.02
CA ASP A 262 -1.01 16.39 0.36
C ASP A 262 0.12 15.41 0.72
N GLU A 263 1.02 15.83 1.61
CA GLU A 263 2.08 14.98 2.12
C GLU A 263 2.33 15.19 3.61
N TRP A 264 2.80 14.16 4.29
CA TRP A 264 3.37 14.24 5.64
C TRP A 264 4.79 13.63 5.58
N GLU A 265 5.79 14.50 5.66
CA GLU A 265 7.19 14.11 5.91
C GLU A 265 7.48 14.13 7.42
N GLU A 266 7.56 12.95 8.03
CA GLU A 266 7.84 12.80 9.46
C GLU A 266 9.32 13.08 9.74
N GLN A 267 9.57 14.11 10.54
CA GLN A 267 10.94 14.53 10.87
C GLN A 267 11.63 13.50 11.74
N GLY A 268 12.80 13.02 11.31
CA GLY A 268 13.48 11.89 11.95
C GLY A 268 12.82 10.54 11.70
N GLY A 269 11.74 10.50 10.89
CA GLY A 269 11.00 9.29 10.58
C GLY A 269 11.78 8.33 9.69
N ILE A 270 11.50 7.03 9.87
CA ILE A 270 12.10 5.92 9.14
C ILE A 270 11.14 5.34 8.09
N HIS A 271 11.61 4.32 7.36
CA HIS A 271 10.82 3.68 6.32
C HIS A 271 9.51 3.08 6.83
N ALA A 272 8.42 3.40 6.13
CA ALA A 272 7.06 2.99 6.45
C ALA A 272 6.67 3.27 7.91
N TRP A 273 7.06 4.44 8.45
CA TRP A 273 6.83 4.80 9.85
C TRP A 273 5.37 4.62 10.32
N PRO A 274 4.29 4.88 9.54
CA PRO A 274 2.94 4.65 10.04
C PRO A 274 2.66 3.18 10.35
N VAL A 275 3.25 2.27 9.57
CA VAL A 275 3.16 0.83 9.79
C VAL A 275 4.06 0.41 10.95
N ALA A 276 5.30 0.90 10.99
CA ALA A 276 6.26 0.59 12.04
C ALA A 276 5.78 1.06 13.41
N SER A 277 5.29 2.30 13.51
CA SER A 277 4.79 2.91 14.74
C SER A 277 3.62 2.14 15.32
N LEU A 278 2.74 1.53 14.51
CA LEU A 278 1.66 0.68 15.04
C LEU A 278 2.19 -0.48 15.89
N TYR A 279 3.31 -1.08 15.48
CA TYR A 279 3.89 -2.24 16.17
C TYR A 279 4.85 -1.85 17.29
N LEU A 280 5.59 -0.75 17.11
CA LEU A 280 6.71 -0.35 17.95
C LEU A 280 6.40 0.82 18.88
N GLY A 281 5.39 1.64 18.56
CA GLY A 281 5.02 2.80 19.36
C GLY A 281 4.63 2.43 20.79
N GLU A 282 4.91 3.32 21.73
CA GLU A 282 4.65 3.13 23.15
C GLU A 282 3.24 3.57 23.51
N SER A 283 2.82 4.72 22.96
CA SER A 283 1.50 5.31 23.17
C SER A 283 0.51 4.92 22.07
N LYS A 284 -0.78 5.10 22.34
CA LYS A 284 -1.83 4.88 21.34
C LYS A 284 -1.75 5.92 20.23
N GLU A 285 -1.41 7.15 20.61
CA GLU A 285 -1.25 8.31 19.75
C GLU A 285 -0.12 8.08 18.74
N GLU A 286 1.06 7.62 19.19
CA GLU A 286 2.17 7.24 18.30
C GLU A 286 1.76 6.11 17.34
N ARG A 287 1.11 5.07 17.87
CA ARG A 287 0.71 3.89 17.09
C ARG A 287 -0.29 4.22 15.99
N LEU A 288 -1.20 5.14 16.25
CA LEU A 288 -2.34 5.40 15.37
C LEU A 288 -2.22 6.71 14.60
N GLY A 289 -1.29 7.61 14.94
CA GLY A 289 -1.22 8.96 14.36
C GLY A 289 -1.22 8.99 12.84
N GLY A 290 -0.37 8.17 12.20
CA GLY A 290 -0.33 8.07 10.75
C GLY A 290 -1.65 7.55 10.13
N LEU A 291 -2.26 6.52 10.74
CA LEU A 291 -3.57 6.01 10.28
C LEU A 291 -4.71 7.00 10.53
N GLN A 292 -4.68 7.74 11.63
CA GLN A 292 -5.66 8.78 11.94
C GLN A 292 -5.62 9.89 10.90
N SER A 293 -4.41 10.34 10.53
CA SER A 293 -4.25 11.35 9.47
C SER A 293 -4.72 10.86 8.11
N ILE A 294 -4.40 9.61 7.75
CA ILE A 294 -4.93 8.97 6.54
C ILE A 294 -6.47 8.98 6.53
N VAL A 295 -7.09 8.59 7.65
CA VAL A 295 -8.55 8.55 7.76
C VAL A 295 -9.19 9.94 7.73
N GLU A 296 -8.53 10.95 8.28
CA GLU A 296 -8.97 12.35 8.22
C GLU A 296 -9.00 12.85 6.77
N VAL A 297 -7.92 12.63 6.01
CA VAL A 297 -7.85 12.94 4.57
C VAL A 297 -8.95 12.21 3.79
N ILE A 298 -9.17 10.93 4.09
CA ILE A 298 -10.22 10.13 3.44
C ILE A 298 -11.60 10.72 3.75
N LYS A 299 -11.87 11.07 5.01
CA LYS A 299 -13.15 11.64 5.46
C LYS A 299 -13.44 12.97 4.79
N ASP A 300 -12.44 13.84 4.66
CA ASP A 300 -12.59 15.16 4.07
C ASP A 300 -12.84 15.11 2.56
N ARG A 301 -12.30 14.09 1.89
CA ARG A 301 -12.38 13.95 0.43
C ARG A 301 -13.52 13.04 0.00
N ILE A 302 -13.80 11.95 0.70
CA ILE A 302 -14.78 10.92 0.34
C ILE A 302 -16.01 11.00 1.25
N VAL A 303 -16.88 11.98 0.99
CA VAL A 303 -18.20 12.12 1.64
C VAL A 303 -19.22 11.19 1.01
#